data_AF-A0A3D0X523-F1
#
_entry.id   AF-A0A3D0X523-F1
#
_cell.length_a   1.000
_cell.length_b   1.000
_cell.length_c   1.000
_cell.angle_alpha   90.00
_cell.angle_beta   90.00
_cell.angle_gamma   90.00
#
_symmetry.space_group_name_H-M   'P 1'
#
loop_
_entity.id
_entity.type
_entity.pdbx_description
1 polymer ?
#
loop_
_entity_poly.entity_id
_entity_poly.type
_entity_poly.pdbx_seq_one_letter_code
_entity_poly.pdbx_strand_id
1 'polypeptide(L)'
;MIPVFFRDKLRKGGLYLLFIYNSTSIVFFLLLYIISDIASHWIDSLYQKQPQTLSYPASREQRAYYRKGFLFIASCALLLFFPSYSVSVFMYQLVLAYFLLLVICTDFEQYVIFDKMLLPFGIIAFPMIFFMELPLLDHLASAFAGGGLFLLLAILTRGGIGGGDIKLIFVLGLWLGSRLLMGTVILGFCLGGLAALFLLLTKQKKRKEFFAYGPYFSAAAIFLSLKSLS
;
A
#
# COMPACT_ATOMS: atom_id res chain seq x y z
N MET A 1 -27.78 31.38 -3.77
CA MET A 1 -27.17 31.12 -5.09
C MET A 1 -25.94 30.26 -4.85
N ILE A 2 -26.03 28.94 -5.05
CA ILE A 2 -24.90 28.03 -4.77
C ILE A 2 -23.82 28.30 -5.83
N PRO A 3 -22.55 28.54 -5.43
CA PRO A 3 -21.48 28.86 -6.38
C PRO A 3 -21.33 27.75 -7.42
N VAL A 4 -21.09 28.13 -8.67
CA VAL A 4 -21.00 27.24 -9.85
C VAL A 4 -20.03 26.07 -9.61
N PHE A 5 -18.95 26.29 -8.85
CA PHE A 5 -17.99 25.27 -8.42
C PHE A 5 -18.61 24.11 -7.61
N PHE A 6 -19.58 24.39 -6.73
CA PHE A 6 -20.28 23.36 -5.97
C PHE A 6 -21.27 22.57 -6.84
N ARG A 7 -21.82 23.22 -7.88
CA ARG A 7 -22.77 22.61 -8.81
C ARG A 7 -22.10 21.55 -9.69
N ASP A 8 -20.87 21.79 -10.13
CA ASP A 8 -20.11 20.83 -10.94
C ASP A 8 -19.61 19.64 -10.12
N LYS A 9 -19.25 19.85 -8.85
CA LYS A 9 -18.87 18.75 -7.94
C LYS A 9 -20.06 17.85 -7.59
N LEU A 10 -21.24 18.43 -7.39
CA LEU A 10 -22.49 17.70 -7.19
C LEU A 10 -22.97 16.98 -8.46
N ARG A 11 -22.79 17.57 -9.64
CA ARG A 11 -23.18 16.96 -10.92
C ARG A 11 -22.27 15.78 -11.29
N LYS A 12 -20.96 15.87 -11.03
CA LYS A 12 -20.02 14.75 -11.17
C LYS A 12 -20.29 13.66 -10.13
N GLY A 13 -20.47 14.02 -8.86
CA GLY A 13 -20.84 13.07 -7.80
C GLY A 13 -22.16 12.32 -8.05
N GLY A 14 -23.17 13.00 -8.63
CA GLY A 14 -24.44 12.40 -9.03
C GLY A 14 -24.32 11.40 -10.19
N LEU A 15 -23.42 11.64 -11.15
CA LEU A 15 -23.14 10.68 -12.23
C LEU A 15 -22.46 9.40 -11.71
N TYR A 16 -21.65 9.50 -10.65
CA TYR A 16 -21.01 8.35 -10.00
C TYR A 16 -21.97 7.54 -9.12
N LEU A 17 -22.91 8.19 -8.42
CA LEU A 17 -24.00 7.49 -7.75
C LEU A 17 -24.87 6.71 -8.76
N LEU A 18 -25.09 7.26 -9.95
CA LEU A 18 -25.72 6.56 -11.07
C LEU A 18 -24.85 5.43 -11.64
N PHE A 19 -23.52 5.58 -11.67
CA PHE A 19 -22.60 4.49 -12.04
C PHE A 19 -22.72 3.33 -11.05
N ILE A 20 -22.66 3.61 -9.74
CA ILE A 20 -22.82 2.63 -8.63
C ILE A 20 -24.16 1.86 -8.72
N TYR A 21 -25.22 2.51 -9.21
CA TYR A 21 -26.56 1.93 -9.34
C TYR A 21 -26.83 1.21 -10.67
N ASN A 22 -25.88 1.23 -11.60
CA ASN A 22 -25.98 0.59 -12.92
C ASN A 22 -25.47 -0.86 -12.88
N SER A 23 -25.97 -1.73 -13.75
CA SER A 23 -25.58 -3.15 -13.87
C SER A 23 -24.07 -3.34 -14.07
N THR A 24 -23.37 -2.34 -14.61
CA THR A 24 -21.90 -2.29 -14.73
C THR A 24 -21.17 -2.22 -13.39
N SER A 25 -21.78 -1.65 -12.35
CA SER A 25 -21.15 -1.60 -11.02
C SER A 25 -21.23 -2.90 -10.26
N ILE A 26 -22.30 -3.68 -10.44
CA ILE A 26 -22.40 -5.02 -9.84
C ILE A 26 -21.26 -5.90 -10.35
N VAL A 27 -21.02 -5.90 -11.67
CA VAL A 27 -19.89 -6.62 -12.28
C VAL A 27 -18.55 -6.14 -11.72
N PHE A 28 -18.37 -4.85 -11.52
CA PHE A 28 -17.15 -4.29 -10.96
C PHE A 28 -16.89 -4.71 -9.51
N PHE A 29 -17.92 -4.67 -8.64
CA PHE A 29 -17.79 -5.17 -7.27
C PHE A 29 -17.53 -6.68 -7.21
N LEU A 30 -18.14 -7.46 -8.10
CA LEU A 30 -17.85 -8.89 -8.24
C LEU A 30 -16.40 -9.13 -8.65
N LEU A 31 -15.87 -8.36 -9.62
CA LEU A 31 -14.46 -8.45 -10.02
C LEU A 31 -13.53 -8.12 -8.86
N LEU A 32 -13.80 -7.07 -8.09
CA LEU A 32 -12.98 -6.72 -6.90
C LEU A 32 -13.03 -7.80 -5.83
N TYR A 33 -14.18 -8.42 -5.62
CA TYR A 33 -14.32 -9.54 -4.70
C TYR A 33 -13.49 -10.74 -5.17
N ILE A 34 -13.57 -11.09 -6.46
CA ILE A 34 -12.78 -12.18 -7.07
C ILE A 34 -11.28 -11.88 -6.95
N ILE A 35 -10.85 -10.65 -7.26
CA ILE A 35 -9.45 -10.23 -7.14
C ILE A 35 -8.98 -10.34 -5.68
N SER A 36 -9.79 -9.88 -4.73
CA SER A 36 -9.48 -9.98 -3.29
C SER A 36 -9.40 -11.43 -2.81
N ASP A 37 -10.25 -12.30 -3.35
CA ASP A 37 -10.22 -13.74 -3.07
C ASP A 37 -8.94 -14.39 -3.62
N ILE A 38 -8.61 -14.14 -4.89
CA ILE A 38 -7.39 -14.65 -5.53
C ILE A 38 -6.15 -14.16 -4.79
N ALA A 39 -6.09 -12.88 -4.43
CA ALA A 39 -4.97 -12.31 -3.69
C ALA A 39 -4.83 -12.94 -2.30
N SER A 40 -5.95 -13.20 -1.61
CA SER A 40 -5.92 -13.89 -0.31
C SER A 40 -5.37 -15.31 -0.44
N HIS A 41 -5.82 -16.09 -1.43
CA HIS A 41 -5.30 -17.43 -1.69
C HIS A 41 -3.83 -17.42 -2.11
N TRP A 42 -3.41 -16.40 -2.86
CA TRP A 42 -2.01 -16.23 -3.24
C TRP A 42 -1.13 -15.99 -2.01
N ILE A 43 -1.56 -15.14 -1.08
CA ILE A 43 -0.87 -14.92 0.21
C ILE A 43 -0.77 -16.22 1.01
N ASP A 44 -1.85 -17.01 1.09
CA ASP A 44 -1.79 -18.32 1.77
C ASP A 44 -0.81 -19.28 1.11
N SER A 45 -0.72 -19.29 -0.22
CA SER A 45 0.29 -20.07 -0.95
C SER A 45 1.71 -19.62 -0.60
N LEU A 46 1.94 -18.32 -0.41
CA LEU A 46 3.23 -17.79 0.03
C LEU A 46 3.55 -18.23 1.46
N TYR A 47 2.57 -18.17 2.37
CA TYR A 47 2.70 -18.62 3.76
C TYR A 47 3.03 -20.11 3.87
N GLN A 48 2.41 -20.94 3.02
CA GLN A 48 2.68 -22.38 2.97
C GLN A 48 4.08 -22.69 2.43
N LYS A 49 4.54 -21.96 1.41
CA LYS A 49 5.84 -22.17 0.77
C LYS A 49 7.02 -21.72 1.66
N GLN A 50 6.79 -20.81 2.60
CA GLN A 50 7.83 -20.25 3.47
C GLN A 50 7.39 -20.26 4.94
N PRO A 51 7.19 -21.44 5.56
CA PRO A 51 6.66 -21.51 6.92
C PRO A 51 7.64 -21.02 7.98
N GLN A 52 8.95 -21.11 7.71
CA GLN A 52 10.04 -20.73 8.62
C GLN A 52 10.16 -19.22 8.82
N THR A 53 9.62 -18.41 7.90
CA THR A 53 9.69 -16.94 7.99
C THR A 53 8.52 -16.35 8.77
N LEU A 54 7.55 -17.16 9.20
CA LEU A 54 6.29 -16.69 9.77
C LEU A 54 6.35 -16.56 11.28
N SER A 55 5.95 -15.39 11.79
CA SER A 55 5.93 -15.12 13.23
C SER A 55 4.79 -15.85 13.96
N TYR A 56 3.63 -16.03 13.31
CA TYR A 56 2.43 -16.63 13.93
C TYR A 56 1.80 -17.72 13.04
N PRO A 57 2.46 -18.88 12.90
CA PRO A 57 2.02 -19.94 11.99
C PRO A 57 0.69 -20.60 12.39
N ALA A 58 0.34 -20.64 13.68
CA ALA A 58 -0.90 -21.27 14.16
C ALA A 58 -2.18 -20.47 13.84
N SER A 59 -2.06 -19.17 13.56
CA SER A 59 -3.20 -18.27 13.32
C SER A 59 -3.56 -18.08 11.83
N ARG A 60 -2.96 -18.87 10.93
CA ARG A 60 -3.05 -18.68 9.48
C ARG A 60 -4.48 -18.77 8.95
N GLU A 61 -5.20 -19.85 9.24
CA GLU A 61 -6.55 -20.08 8.70
C GLU A 61 -7.55 -19.03 9.18
N GLN A 62 -7.51 -18.70 10.48
CA GLN A 62 -8.37 -17.67 11.04
C GLN A 62 -8.09 -16.30 10.41
N ARG A 63 -6.82 -15.92 10.23
CA ARG A 63 -6.45 -14.64 9.60
C ARG A 63 -6.80 -14.59 8.11
N ALA A 64 -6.66 -15.71 7.39
CA ALA A 64 -7.05 -15.80 5.97
C ALA A 64 -8.52 -15.45 5.73
N TYR A 65 -9.41 -15.88 6.64
CA TYR A 65 -10.83 -15.53 6.59
C TYR A 65 -11.07 -14.02 6.73
N TYR A 66 -10.47 -13.38 7.73
CA TYR A 66 -10.60 -11.93 7.94
C TYR A 66 -9.92 -11.11 6.84
N ARG A 67 -8.79 -11.59 6.30
CA ARG A 67 -8.02 -10.92 5.25
C ARG A 67 -8.84 -10.69 4.00
N LYS A 68 -9.59 -11.70 3.54
CA LYS A 68 -10.45 -11.59 2.35
C LYS A 68 -11.48 -10.47 2.50
N GLY A 69 -12.19 -10.45 3.63
CA GLY A 69 -13.18 -9.42 3.94
C GLY A 69 -12.53 -8.03 4.03
N PHE A 70 -11.40 -7.92 4.71
CA PHE A 70 -10.65 -6.67 4.84
C PHE A 70 -10.19 -6.13 3.48
N LEU A 71 -9.57 -6.96 2.64
CA LEU A 71 -9.09 -6.56 1.32
C LEU A 71 -10.24 -6.05 0.44
N PHE A 72 -11.38 -6.74 0.45
CA PHE A 72 -12.55 -6.31 -0.29
C PHE A 72 -13.09 -4.97 0.20
N ILE A 73 -13.31 -4.83 1.51
CA ILE A 73 -13.84 -3.59 2.11
C ILE A 73 -12.88 -2.42 1.90
N ALA A 74 -11.58 -2.62 2.13
CA ALA A 74 -10.57 -1.59 1.94
C ALA A 74 -10.45 -1.17 0.47
N SER A 75 -10.50 -2.12 -0.47
CA SER A 75 -10.52 -1.81 -1.91
C SER A 75 -11.76 -1.01 -2.31
N CYS A 76 -12.94 -1.38 -1.78
CA CYS A 76 -14.18 -0.62 -1.97
C CYS A 76 -14.08 0.79 -1.39
N ALA A 77 -13.49 0.95 -0.20
CA ALA A 77 -13.29 2.25 0.43
C ALA A 77 -12.35 3.14 -0.40
N LEU A 78 -11.27 2.59 -0.95
CA LEU A 78 -10.34 3.33 -1.83
C LEU A 78 -11.07 3.96 -3.03
N LEU A 79 -12.04 3.26 -3.61
CA LEU A 79 -12.81 3.75 -4.75
C LEU A 79 -13.61 5.02 -4.46
N LEU A 80 -14.01 5.23 -3.20
CA LEU A 80 -14.71 6.45 -2.78
C LEU A 80 -13.82 7.70 -2.83
N PHE A 81 -12.49 7.53 -2.81
CA PHE A 81 -11.52 8.62 -2.87
C PHE A 81 -11.09 8.97 -4.30
N PHE A 82 -11.55 8.23 -5.32
CA PHE A 82 -11.14 8.43 -6.72
C PHE A 82 -12.14 9.14 -7.68
N PRO A 83 -13.20 9.85 -7.27
CA PRO A 83 -14.30 10.19 -8.18
C PRO A 83 -14.01 11.32 -9.19
N SER A 84 -12.75 11.74 -9.39
CA SER A 84 -12.44 12.87 -10.29
C SER A 84 -11.08 12.79 -11.01
N TYR A 85 -10.41 11.64 -10.97
CA TYR A 85 -9.12 11.46 -11.64
C TYR A 85 -9.26 11.17 -13.13
N SER A 86 -8.24 11.52 -13.92
CA SER A 86 -8.10 10.97 -15.27
C SER A 86 -7.94 9.44 -15.19
N VAL A 87 -8.23 8.74 -16.30
CA VAL A 87 -8.12 7.27 -16.35
C VAL A 87 -6.69 6.81 -16.02
N SER A 88 -5.67 7.54 -16.46
CA SER A 88 -4.26 7.21 -16.16
C SER A 88 -3.97 7.28 -14.66
N VAL A 89 -4.31 8.40 -14.02
CA VAL A 89 -4.13 8.61 -12.58
C VAL A 89 -4.93 7.60 -11.77
N PHE A 90 -6.16 7.32 -12.19
CA PHE A 90 -7.02 6.32 -11.55
C PHE A 90 -6.38 4.92 -11.56
N MET A 91 -5.90 4.46 -12.71
CA MET A 91 -5.28 3.13 -12.85
C MET A 91 -3.98 3.05 -12.06
N TYR A 92 -3.12 4.07 -12.17
CA TYR A 92 -1.89 4.18 -11.41
C TYR A 92 -2.14 4.04 -9.89
N GLN A 93 -3.11 4.80 -9.39
CA GLN A 93 -3.41 4.87 -7.96
C GLN A 93 -4.12 3.61 -7.46
N LEU A 94 -5.00 3.00 -8.27
CA LEU A 94 -5.67 1.75 -7.92
C LEU A 94 -4.66 0.61 -7.75
N VAL A 95 -3.72 0.47 -8.70
CA VAL A 95 -2.68 -0.57 -8.64
C VAL A 95 -1.74 -0.32 -7.46
N LEU A 96 -1.24 0.91 -7.31
CA LEU A 96 -0.37 1.30 -6.20
C LEU A 96 -1.04 0.98 -4.85
N ALA A 97 -2.26 1.48 -4.63
CA ALA A 97 -2.94 1.32 -3.35
C ALA A 97 -3.31 -0.14 -3.07
N TYR A 98 -3.72 -0.91 -4.09
CA TYR A 98 -4.07 -2.32 -3.91
C TYR A 98 -2.86 -3.16 -3.47
N PHE A 99 -1.69 -2.99 -4.11
CA PHE A 99 -0.48 -3.72 -3.70
C PHE A 99 -0.03 -3.32 -2.29
N LEU A 100 -0.13 -2.04 -1.93
CA LEU A 100 0.20 -1.57 -0.59
C LEU A 100 -0.76 -2.09 0.48
N LEU A 101 -2.05 -2.30 0.15
CA LEU A 101 -2.98 -3.02 1.03
C LEU A 101 -2.54 -4.47 1.27
N LEU A 102 -2.05 -5.17 0.25
CA LEU A 102 -1.52 -6.53 0.42
C LEU A 102 -0.31 -6.54 1.37
N VAL A 103 0.61 -5.58 1.21
CA VAL A 103 1.77 -5.43 2.10
C VAL A 103 1.33 -5.14 3.54
N ILE A 104 0.35 -4.25 3.74
CA ILE A 104 -0.24 -3.96 5.05
C ILE A 104 -0.80 -5.24 5.69
N CYS A 105 -1.53 -6.06 4.92
CA CYS A 105 -2.07 -7.33 5.42
C CYS A 105 -0.97 -8.31 5.83
N THR A 106 0.00 -8.60 4.96
CA THR A 106 1.02 -9.61 5.26
C THR A 106 1.90 -9.20 6.44
N ASP A 107 2.17 -7.91 6.55
CA ASP A 107 3.00 -7.39 7.60
C ASP A 107 2.28 -7.34 8.96
N PHE A 108 1.01 -6.91 9.03
CA PHE A 108 0.22 -7.04 10.27
C PHE A 108 -0.04 -8.50 10.67
N GLU A 109 -0.14 -9.40 9.70
CA GLU A 109 -0.40 -10.80 9.97
C GLU A 109 0.82 -11.54 10.52
N GLN A 110 1.98 -11.34 9.89
CA GLN A 110 3.14 -12.20 10.08
C GLN A 110 4.46 -11.44 10.27
N TYR A 111 4.47 -10.11 10.17
CA TYR A 111 5.67 -9.26 10.13
C TYR A 111 6.62 -9.61 8.98
N VAL A 112 6.05 -9.98 7.83
CA VAL A 112 6.80 -10.38 6.64
C VAL A 112 6.31 -9.63 5.41
N ILE A 113 7.27 -9.12 4.64
CA ILE A 113 7.07 -8.58 3.30
C ILE A 113 7.80 -9.50 2.32
N PHE A 114 7.05 -10.21 1.47
CA PHE A 114 7.60 -11.21 0.57
C PHE A 114 8.21 -10.59 -0.68
N ASP A 115 9.42 -11.04 -1.03
CA ASP A 115 10.07 -10.68 -2.30
C ASP A 115 9.20 -11.05 -3.51
N LYS A 116 8.48 -12.16 -3.42
CA LYS A 116 7.52 -12.62 -4.44
C LYS A 116 6.34 -11.68 -4.64
N MET A 117 6.05 -10.81 -3.66
CA MET A 117 5.04 -9.75 -3.77
C MET A 117 5.65 -8.44 -4.27
N LEU A 118 6.85 -8.08 -3.78
CA LEU A 118 7.52 -6.85 -4.16
C LEU A 118 8.06 -6.88 -5.61
N LEU A 119 8.47 -8.04 -6.12
CA LEU A 119 8.99 -8.19 -7.47
C LEU A 119 7.96 -7.83 -8.56
N PRO A 120 6.75 -8.43 -8.59
CA PRO A 120 5.75 -8.02 -9.57
C PRO A 120 5.32 -6.57 -9.36
N PHE A 121 5.26 -6.10 -8.11
CA PHE A 121 4.94 -4.71 -7.79
C PHE A 121 5.97 -3.73 -8.38
N GLY A 122 7.26 -4.05 -8.31
CA GLY A 122 8.32 -3.26 -8.95
C GLY A 122 8.31 -3.34 -10.48
N ILE A 123 8.02 -4.51 -11.05
CA ILE A 123 7.93 -4.68 -12.51
C ILE A 123 6.77 -3.87 -13.09
N ILE A 124 5.62 -3.87 -12.44
CA ILE A 124 4.43 -3.12 -12.88
C ILE A 124 4.64 -1.60 -12.80
N ALA A 125 5.59 -1.12 -11.98
CA ALA A 125 5.93 0.30 -11.90
C ALA A 125 6.38 0.86 -13.26
N PHE A 126 7.18 0.11 -14.03
CA PHE A 126 7.72 0.59 -15.31
C PHE A 126 6.64 0.97 -16.33
N PRO A 127 5.72 0.07 -16.74
CA PRO A 127 4.67 0.45 -17.69
C PRO A 127 3.78 1.58 -17.15
N MET A 128 3.59 1.65 -15.83
CA MET A 128 2.82 2.71 -15.19
C MET A 128 3.51 4.08 -15.24
N ILE A 129 4.83 4.13 -15.08
CA ILE A 129 5.64 5.36 -15.26
C ILE A 129 5.48 5.88 -16.69
N PHE A 130 5.58 5.02 -17.70
CA PHE A 130 5.39 5.42 -19.10
C PHE A 130 3.96 5.86 -19.39
N PHE A 131 2.96 5.13 -18.87
CA PHE A 131 1.55 5.45 -19.06
C PHE A 131 1.13 6.77 -18.42
N MET A 132 1.83 7.18 -17.36
CA MET A 132 1.63 8.45 -16.65
C MET A 132 2.56 9.57 -17.14
N GLU A 133 3.41 9.30 -18.13
CA GLU A 133 4.44 10.24 -18.64
C GLU A 133 5.35 10.80 -17.54
N LEU A 134 5.67 9.96 -16.53
CA LEU A 134 6.47 10.36 -15.38
C LEU A 134 7.98 10.30 -15.70
N PRO A 135 8.80 11.14 -15.03
CA PRO A 135 10.24 11.18 -15.27
C PRO A 135 10.94 9.92 -14.76
N LEU A 136 11.21 8.95 -15.65
CA LEU A 136 11.83 7.67 -15.31
C LEU A 136 13.13 7.81 -14.49
N LEU A 137 13.98 8.79 -14.82
CA LEU A 137 15.22 9.02 -14.10
C LEU A 137 15.00 9.43 -12.64
N ASP A 138 13.98 10.25 -12.36
CA ASP A 138 13.64 10.63 -10.98
C ASP A 138 13.17 9.41 -10.19
N HIS A 139 12.34 8.56 -10.78
CA HIS A 139 11.82 7.35 -10.14
C HIS A 139 12.92 6.31 -9.87
N LEU A 140 13.82 6.10 -10.82
CA LEU A 140 14.99 5.23 -10.64
C LEU A 140 15.93 5.79 -9.57
N ALA A 141 16.27 7.08 -9.66
CA ALA A 141 17.11 7.73 -8.67
C ALA A 141 16.49 7.64 -7.26
N SER A 142 15.18 7.81 -7.15
CA SER A 142 14.43 7.70 -5.90
C SER A 142 14.45 6.29 -5.32
N ALA A 143 14.30 5.27 -6.16
CA ALA A 143 14.40 3.88 -5.75
C ALA A 143 15.77 3.55 -5.15
N PHE A 144 16.85 3.89 -5.87
CA PHE A 144 18.21 3.64 -5.41
C PHE A 144 18.60 4.51 -4.22
N ALA A 145 18.20 5.78 -4.20
CA ALA A 145 18.48 6.68 -3.08
C ALA A 145 17.72 6.24 -1.82
N GLY A 146 16.42 5.94 -1.92
CA GLY A 146 15.60 5.49 -0.80
C GLY A 146 16.04 4.12 -0.27
N GLY A 147 16.19 3.13 -1.16
CA GLY A 147 16.66 1.81 -0.81
C GLY A 147 18.09 1.82 -0.24
N GLY A 148 18.98 2.60 -0.85
CA GLY A 148 20.36 2.78 -0.40
C GLY A 148 20.44 3.46 0.98
N LEU A 149 19.61 4.48 1.23
CA LEU A 149 19.51 5.13 2.54
C LEU A 149 19.06 4.13 3.61
N PHE A 150 18.01 3.36 3.35
CA PHE A 150 17.49 2.37 4.31
C PHE A 150 18.49 1.22 4.52
N LEU A 151 19.22 0.81 3.48
CA LEU A 151 20.30 -0.16 3.59
C LEU A 151 21.43 0.37 4.47
N LEU A 152 21.85 1.62 4.28
CA LEU A 152 22.86 2.26 5.10
C LEU A 152 22.41 2.35 6.57
N LEU A 153 21.15 2.74 6.82
CA LEU A 153 20.59 2.74 8.17
C LEU A 153 20.55 1.34 8.79
N ALA A 154 20.21 0.30 8.01
CA ALA A 154 20.23 -1.08 8.49
C ALA A 154 21.65 -1.52 8.89
N ILE A 155 22.67 -1.15 8.13
CA ILE A 155 24.08 -1.44 8.45
C ILE A 155 24.50 -0.70 9.72
N LEU A 156 24.22 0.61 9.81
CA LEU A 156 24.59 1.44 10.97
C LEU A 156 23.90 1.01 12.26
N THR A 157 22.64 0.58 12.17
CA THR A 157 21.86 0.10 13.32
C THR A 157 22.10 -1.37 13.65
N ARG A 158 23.06 -2.04 12.99
CA ARG A 158 23.37 -3.47 13.15
C ARG A 158 22.14 -4.37 12.95
N GLY A 159 21.34 -4.04 11.94
CA GLY A 159 20.11 -4.76 11.60
C GLY A 159 18.87 -4.26 12.35
N GLY A 160 18.86 -3.03 12.87
CA GLY A 160 17.69 -2.45 13.53
C GLY A 160 16.50 -2.20 12.59
N ILE A 161 16.74 -2.18 11.28
CA ILE A 161 15.71 -2.04 10.24
C ILE A 161 15.51 -3.38 9.53
N GLY A 162 14.25 -3.78 9.34
CA GLY A 162 13.90 -5.02 8.67
C GLY A 162 14.28 -5.01 7.19
N GLY A 163 14.83 -6.12 6.68
CA GLY A 163 15.17 -6.25 5.26
C GLY A 163 13.96 -6.08 4.33
N GLY A 164 12.75 -6.38 4.80
CA GLY A 164 11.50 -6.13 4.09
C GLY A 164 11.23 -4.64 3.88
N ASP A 165 11.50 -3.80 4.88
CA ASP A 165 11.29 -2.35 4.80
C ASP A 165 12.24 -1.71 3.76
N ILE A 166 13.50 -2.16 3.71
CA ILE A 166 14.48 -1.70 2.71
C ILE A 166 13.97 -1.96 1.29
N LYS A 167 13.48 -3.17 1.03
CA LYS A 167 12.95 -3.55 -0.28
C LYS A 167 11.65 -2.81 -0.60
N LEU A 168 10.78 -2.62 0.39
CA LEU A 168 9.56 -1.85 0.23
C LEU A 168 9.86 -0.40 -0.17
N ILE A 169 10.80 0.27 0.52
CA ILE A 169 11.19 1.65 0.20
C ILE A 169 11.82 1.75 -1.19
N PHE A 170 12.64 0.77 -1.59
CA PHE A 170 13.17 0.71 -2.94
C PHE A 170 12.04 0.70 -3.99
N VAL A 171 11.07 -0.20 -3.83
CA VAL A 171 9.94 -0.29 -4.78
C VAL A 171 9.03 0.93 -4.69
N LEU A 172 8.78 1.47 -3.49
CA LEU A 172 8.05 2.72 -3.33
C LEU A 172 8.75 3.89 -4.02
N GLY A 173 10.08 3.92 -4.07
CA GLY A 173 10.82 4.93 -4.84
C GLY A 173 10.58 4.83 -6.34
N LEU A 174 10.46 3.62 -6.89
CA LEU A 174 10.09 3.41 -8.29
C LEU A 174 8.67 3.93 -8.59
N TRP A 175 7.74 3.75 -7.66
CA TRP A 175 6.38 4.25 -7.84
C TRP A 175 6.32 5.77 -7.63
N LEU A 176 6.73 6.26 -6.47
CA LEU A 176 6.39 7.59 -6.00
C LEU A 176 7.27 8.72 -6.57
N GLY A 177 8.49 8.43 -7.02
CA GLY A 177 9.48 9.47 -7.33
C GLY A 177 9.93 10.22 -6.08
N SER A 178 10.82 11.20 -6.25
CA SER A 178 11.64 11.73 -5.14
C SER A 178 10.80 12.53 -4.15
N ARG A 179 9.93 13.39 -4.69
CA ARG A 179 9.07 14.29 -3.92
C ARG A 179 8.13 13.54 -2.99
N LEU A 180 7.44 12.52 -3.50
CA LEU A 180 6.46 11.77 -2.72
C LEU A 180 7.14 10.76 -1.81
N LEU A 181 8.21 10.09 -2.25
CA LEU A 181 8.95 9.15 -1.41
C LEU A 181 9.47 9.81 -0.14
N MET A 182 10.04 11.02 -0.24
CA MET A 182 10.55 11.75 0.92
C MET A 182 9.43 12.03 1.94
N GLY A 183 8.27 12.49 1.47
CA GLY A 183 7.10 12.69 2.33
C GLY A 183 6.62 11.38 2.97
N THR A 184 6.59 10.29 2.20
CA THR A 184 6.17 8.96 2.66
C THR A 184 7.10 8.43 3.74
N VAL A 185 8.41 8.59 3.59
CA VAL A 185 9.40 8.16 4.58
C VAL A 185 9.23 8.96 5.87
N ILE A 186 9.09 10.28 5.79
CA ILE A 186 8.92 11.14 6.97
C ILE A 186 7.63 10.79 7.71
N LEU A 187 6.49 10.75 7.00
CA LEU A 187 5.20 10.42 7.62
C LEU A 187 5.18 8.98 8.14
N GLY A 188 5.77 8.03 7.43
CA GLY A 188 5.87 6.63 7.86
C GLY A 188 6.68 6.48 9.14
N PHE A 189 7.80 7.19 9.27
CA PHE A 189 8.57 7.23 10.53
C PHE A 189 7.79 7.88 11.67
N CYS A 190 7.07 8.98 11.42
CA CYS A 190 6.22 9.61 12.43
C CYS A 190 5.11 8.66 12.91
N LEU A 191 4.37 8.04 11.98
CA LEU A 191 3.27 7.13 12.30
C LEU A 191 3.78 5.86 12.99
N GLY A 192 4.84 5.25 12.47
CA GLY A 192 5.45 4.06 13.05
C GLY A 192 6.06 4.34 14.42
N GLY A 193 6.74 5.47 14.59
CA GLY A 193 7.30 5.89 15.88
C GLY A 193 6.22 6.18 16.93
N LEU A 194 5.13 6.85 16.55
CA LEU A 194 3.98 7.07 17.43
C LEU A 194 3.32 5.75 17.86
N ALA A 195 3.12 4.83 16.91
CA ALA A 195 2.57 3.52 17.22
C ALA A 195 3.49 2.67 18.10
N ALA A 196 4.80 2.68 17.84
CA ALA A 196 5.79 2.02 18.69
C ALA A 196 5.79 2.60 20.10
N LEU A 197 5.71 3.92 20.24
CA LEU A 197 5.61 4.59 21.53
C LEU A 197 4.33 4.18 22.28
N PHE A 198 3.19 4.17 21.60
CA PHE A 198 1.91 3.75 22.19
C PHE A 198 1.95 2.29 22.68
N LEU A 199 2.53 1.36 21.91
CA LEU A 199 2.67 -0.04 22.31
C LEU A 199 3.63 -0.23 23.49
N LEU A 200 4.69 0.57 23.56
CA LEU A 200 5.61 0.57 24.71
C LEU A 200 4.93 1.10 25.97
N LEU A 201 4.16 2.18 25.86
CA LEU A 201 3.41 2.78 26.96
C LEU A 201 2.32 1.85 27.51
N THR A 202 1.64 1.13 26.62
CA THR A 202 0.61 0.14 26.99
C THR A 202 1.20 -1.19 27.46
N LYS A 203 2.53 -1.34 27.50
CA LYS A 203 3.28 -2.55 27.89
C LYS A 203 2.92 -3.81 27.09
N GLN A 204 2.26 -3.65 25.94
CA GLN A 204 1.86 -4.78 25.09
C GLN A 204 3.05 -5.39 24.33
N LYS A 205 4.17 -4.66 24.19
CA LYS A 205 5.41 -5.16 23.61
C LYS A 205 6.64 -4.84 24.47
N LYS A 206 7.62 -5.74 24.47
CA LYS A 206 8.92 -5.53 25.12
C LYS A 206 9.81 -4.66 24.22
N ARG A 207 10.68 -3.83 24.83
CA ARG A 207 11.66 -2.93 24.16
C ARG A 207 12.57 -3.57 23.09
N LYS A 208 12.63 -4.91 23.01
CA LYS A 208 13.52 -5.66 22.11
C LYS A 208 12.77 -6.41 20.99
N GLU A 209 11.45 -6.30 20.92
CA GLU A 209 10.70 -6.92 19.82
C GLU A 209 10.78 -6.07 18.56
N PHE A 210 11.02 -6.74 17.43
CA PHE A 210 11.02 -6.10 16.12
C PHE A 210 9.68 -5.39 15.86
N PHE A 211 9.77 -4.13 15.44
CA PHE A 211 8.62 -3.33 15.06
C PHE A 211 8.58 -3.24 13.53
N ALA A 212 7.44 -3.62 12.97
CA ALA A 212 7.20 -3.51 11.56
C ALA A 212 6.86 -2.07 11.17
N TYR A 213 7.68 -1.47 10.31
CA TYR A 213 7.40 -0.14 9.78
C TYR A 213 6.64 -0.18 8.44
N GLY A 214 6.69 -1.31 7.72
CA GLY A 214 6.04 -1.54 6.43
C GLY A 214 4.60 -1.01 6.30
N PRO A 215 3.67 -1.30 7.24
CA PRO A 215 2.29 -0.85 7.13
C PRO A 215 2.17 0.66 7.21
N TYR A 216 3.02 1.30 8.02
CA TYR A 216 3.01 2.76 8.19
C TYR A 216 3.58 3.47 6.97
N PHE A 217 4.63 2.94 6.34
CA PHE A 217 5.12 3.45 5.06
C PHE A 217 4.08 3.27 3.94
N SER A 218 3.45 2.10 3.87
CA SER A 218 2.38 1.81 2.90
C SER A 218 1.17 2.73 3.07
N ALA A 219 0.72 2.96 4.31
CA ALA A 219 -0.38 3.87 4.60
C ALA A 219 -0.03 5.33 4.26
N ALA A 220 1.19 5.77 4.60
CA ALA A 220 1.68 7.10 4.26
C ALA A 220 1.79 7.30 2.73
N ALA A 221 2.23 6.28 2.00
CA ALA A 221 2.28 6.28 0.53
C ALA A 221 0.89 6.47 -0.08
N ILE A 222 -0.09 5.66 0.34
CA ILE A 222 -1.48 5.77 -0.13
C ILE A 222 -2.03 7.18 0.16
N PHE A 223 -1.86 7.67 1.39
CA PHE A 223 -2.39 8.97 1.80
C PHE A 223 -1.79 10.13 1.01
N LEU A 224 -0.47 10.15 0.83
CA LEU A 224 0.21 11.23 0.11
C LEU A 224 -0.04 11.17 -1.39
N SER A 225 -0.06 9.99 -2.00
CA SER A 225 -0.33 9.87 -3.44
C SER A 225 -1.76 10.28 -3.77
N LEU A 226 -2.73 9.99 -2.89
CA LEU A 226 -4.10 10.50 -2.99
C LEU A 226 -4.18 12.02 -2.96
N LYS A 227 -3.32 12.70 -2.21
CA LYS A 227 -3.36 14.16 -2.08
C LYS A 227 -2.63 14.88 -3.20
N SER A 228 -1.58 14.26 -3.76
CA SER A 228 -0.70 14.92 -4.73
C SER A 228 -1.20 14.88 -6.16
N LEU A 229 -2.03 13.88 -6.50
CA LEU A 229 -2.51 13.67 -7.87
C LEU A 229 -3.90 14.26 -8.11
N SER A 230 -4.54 14.86 -7.07
CA SER A 230 -5.88 15.49 -7.08
C SER A 230 -5.84 16.97 -7.39
#